data_AF-A0A524GB32-F1
#
_entry.id   AF-A0A524GB32-F1
#
_cell.length_a   1.000
_cell.length_b   1.000
_cell.length_c   1.000
_cell.angle_alpha   90.00
_cell.angle_beta   90.00
_cell.angle_gamma   90.00
#
_symmetry.space_group_name_H-M   'P 1'
#
loop_
_entity.id
_entity.type
_entity.pdbx_description
1 polymer ?
#
loop_
_entity_poly.entity_id
_entity_poly.type
_entity_poly.pdbx_seq_one_letter_code
_entity_poly.pdbx_strand_id
1 'polypeptide(L)'
;MKVRLKVESQWLDLERKSMSKMKRDYAEWERITLEKAKAAEDLRTLRRVFYELGDRWEFDQATGAWLSEGEPLDAIGLILHMPGLRPNKERYVVYAIMAYSKGLTKQFDHLGDKERIIIEHDIESGHIQCWSTTGHGAMDMFSTDLTSFGTIENALSSCVLNAQPGDHALRLEVPTSSGFLNMLSMRLWGIASGTQAFLTKEIDILTGDDIENLLDFKYHRYAKAVIELDKIWRHLTGGT
;
A
#
# COMPACT_ATOMS: atom_id res chain seq x y z
N MET A 1 1.57 -10.62 10.08
CA MET A 1 0.62 -10.33 11.20
C MET A 1 -0.78 -10.00 10.65
N LYS A 2 -1.83 -9.91 11.47
CA LYS A 2 -3.17 -9.49 11.00
C LYS A 2 -3.59 -8.13 11.55
N VAL A 3 -4.25 -7.32 10.73
CA VAL A 3 -4.77 -6.00 11.11
C VAL A 3 -6.19 -5.83 10.59
N ARG A 4 -7.01 -5.09 11.33
CA ARG A 4 -8.38 -4.75 10.92
C ARG A 4 -8.36 -3.64 9.88
N LEU A 5 -8.96 -3.89 8.72
CA LEU A 5 -9.24 -2.91 7.68
C LEU A 5 -10.75 -2.60 7.67
N LYS A 6 -11.08 -1.33 7.83
CA LYS A 6 -12.42 -0.77 7.67
C LYS A 6 -12.61 -0.31 6.24
N VAL A 7 -13.74 -0.71 5.67
CA VAL A 7 -14.12 -0.47 4.28
C VAL A 7 -15.57 -0.03 4.23
N GLU A 8 -15.87 1.02 3.47
CA GLU A 8 -17.25 1.50 3.30
C GLU A 8 -18.10 0.52 2.49
N SER A 9 -19.23 0.07 3.06
CA SER A 9 -20.03 -1.01 2.48
C SER A 9 -20.73 -0.61 1.17
N GLN A 10 -21.04 0.68 0.98
CA GLN A 10 -21.73 1.18 -0.22
C GLN A 10 -20.89 1.04 -1.49
N TRP A 11 -19.56 0.94 -1.36
CA TRP A 11 -18.65 0.80 -2.49
C TRP A 11 -18.59 -0.64 -3.00
N LEU A 12 -18.85 -1.64 -2.15
CA LEU A 12 -18.69 -3.05 -2.51
C LEU A 12 -19.48 -3.45 -3.76
N ASP A 13 -20.70 -2.94 -3.92
CA ASP A 13 -21.54 -3.28 -5.09
C ASP A 13 -21.07 -2.60 -6.39
N LEU A 14 -20.57 -1.37 -6.30
CA LEU A 14 -19.97 -0.67 -7.44
C LEU A 14 -18.66 -1.36 -7.84
N GLU A 15 -17.86 -1.74 -6.85
CA GLU A 15 -16.56 -2.39 -7.04
C GLU A 15 -16.71 -3.80 -7.62
N ARG A 16 -17.72 -4.55 -7.21
CA ARG A 16 -18.09 -5.84 -7.83
C ARG A 16 -18.36 -5.72 -9.32
N LYS A 17 -19.09 -4.68 -9.74
CA LYS A 17 -19.39 -4.43 -11.16
C LYS A 17 -18.12 -4.02 -11.93
N SER A 18 -17.28 -3.17 -11.33
CA SER A 18 -16.01 -2.74 -11.92
C SER A 18 -15.04 -3.92 -12.09
N MET A 19 -14.86 -4.73 -11.05
CA MET A 19 -14.04 -5.94 -11.06
C MET A 19 -14.47 -6.94 -12.13
N SER A 20 -15.77 -7.12 -12.36
CA SER A 20 -16.28 -7.99 -13.42
C SER A 20 -15.90 -7.52 -14.83
N LYS A 21 -15.78 -6.20 -15.03
CA LYS A 21 -15.24 -5.66 -16.28
C LYS A 21 -13.74 -5.94 -16.39
N MET A 22 -12.97 -5.69 -15.33
CA MET A 22 -11.53 -5.94 -15.33
C MET A 22 -11.16 -7.41 -15.52
N LYS A 23 -11.91 -8.35 -14.93
CA LYS A 23 -11.72 -9.79 -15.17
C LYS A 23 -11.85 -10.14 -16.65
N ARG A 24 -12.81 -9.52 -17.35
CA ARG A 24 -12.99 -9.69 -18.80
C ARG A 24 -11.85 -9.06 -19.59
N ASP A 25 -11.45 -7.85 -19.22
CA ASP A 25 -10.33 -7.15 -19.87
C ASP A 25 -9.02 -7.93 -19.71
N TYR A 26 -8.76 -8.50 -18.52
CA TYR A 26 -7.62 -9.36 -18.24
C TYR A 26 -7.67 -10.67 -19.04
N ALA A 27 -8.79 -11.37 -19.04
CA ALA A 27 -8.95 -12.63 -19.80
C ALA A 27 -8.75 -12.40 -21.31
N GLU A 28 -9.22 -11.27 -21.83
CA GLU A 28 -9.02 -10.91 -23.24
C GLU A 28 -7.55 -10.55 -23.52
N TRP A 29 -6.91 -9.78 -22.64
CA TRP A 29 -5.47 -9.49 -22.74
C TRP A 29 -4.63 -10.76 -22.72
N GLU A 30 -4.93 -11.70 -21.81
CA GLU A 30 -4.23 -12.98 -21.69
C GLU A 30 -4.42 -13.80 -22.98
N ARG A 31 -5.66 -13.91 -23.47
CA ARG A 31 -5.98 -14.62 -24.71
C ARG A 31 -5.19 -14.07 -25.90
N ILE A 32 -5.24 -12.75 -26.13
CA ILE A 32 -4.55 -12.08 -27.23
C ILE A 32 -3.03 -12.29 -27.11
N THR A 33 -2.48 -12.17 -25.91
CA THR A 33 -1.04 -12.30 -25.67
C THR A 33 -0.55 -13.72 -25.93
N LEU A 34 -1.30 -14.73 -25.46
CA LEU A 34 -1.00 -16.13 -25.73
C LEU A 34 -1.13 -16.47 -27.22
N GLU A 35 -2.14 -15.93 -27.92
CA GLU A 35 -2.27 -16.09 -29.38
C GLU A 35 -1.06 -15.51 -30.11
N LYS A 36 -0.63 -14.30 -29.78
CA LYS A 36 0.58 -13.67 -30.34
C LYS A 36 1.84 -14.51 -30.07
N ALA A 37 2.00 -15.00 -28.85
CA ALA A 37 3.16 -15.82 -28.46
C ALA A 37 3.16 -17.17 -29.19
N LYS A 38 2.00 -17.83 -29.33
CA LYS A 38 1.86 -19.10 -30.06
C LYS A 38 2.06 -18.95 -31.57
N ALA A 39 1.68 -17.80 -32.13
CA ALA A 39 1.87 -17.48 -33.54
C ALA A 39 3.31 -17.02 -33.87
N ALA A 40 4.20 -16.92 -32.89
CA ALA A 40 5.59 -16.55 -33.13
C ALA A 40 6.33 -17.68 -33.87
N GLU A 41 6.71 -17.41 -35.12
CA GLU A 41 7.40 -18.38 -35.98
C GLU A 41 8.87 -18.59 -35.58
N ASP A 42 9.48 -17.61 -34.90
CA ASP A 42 10.86 -17.65 -34.45
C ASP A 42 11.11 -16.89 -33.14
N LEU A 43 12.32 -17.07 -32.58
CA LEU A 43 12.75 -16.42 -31.34
C LEU A 43 12.77 -14.89 -31.44
N ARG A 44 12.97 -14.33 -32.64
CA ARG A 44 12.99 -12.88 -32.86
C ARG A 44 11.58 -12.30 -32.72
N THR A 45 10.59 -12.98 -33.27
CA THR A 45 9.18 -12.62 -33.21
C THR A 45 8.66 -12.78 -31.79
N LEU A 46 9.02 -13.87 -31.11
CA LEU A 46 8.70 -14.07 -29.69
C LEU A 46 9.32 -12.97 -28.82
N ARG A 47 10.58 -12.59 -29.05
CA ARG A 47 11.22 -11.47 -28.33
C ARG A 47 10.49 -10.14 -28.55
N ARG A 48 9.96 -9.89 -29.76
CA ARG A 48 9.16 -8.69 -30.04
C ARG A 48 7.87 -8.69 -29.22
N VAL A 49 7.20 -9.84 -29.09
CA VAL A 49 6.02 -9.98 -28.21
C VAL A 49 6.40 -9.62 -26.76
N PHE A 50 7.51 -10.14 -26.24
CA PHE A 50 7.97 -9.77 -24.88
C PHE A 50 8.28 -8.27 -24.72
N TYR A 51 8.88 -7.62 -25.73
CA TYR A 51 9.10 -6.18 -25.69
C TYR A 51 7.81 -5.35 -25.77
N GLU A 52 6.80 -5.82 -26.51
CA GLU A 52 5.48 -5.17 -26.55
C GLU A 52 4.78 -5.21 -25.19
N LEU A 53 5.00 -6.29 -24.42
CA LEU A 53 4.44 -6.41 -23.08
C LEU A 53 5.16 -5.51 -22.07
N GLY A 54 6.49 -5.36 -22.22
CA GLY A 54 7.32 -4.48 -21.39
C GLY A 54 7.23 -4.78 -19.89
N ASP A 55 7.56 -3.78 -19.06
CA ASP A 55 7.56 -3.89 -17.59
C ASP A 55 6.15 -4.11 -17.00
N ARG A 56 5.10 -3.99 -17.82
CA ARG A 56 3.71 -4.18 -17.38
C ARG A 56 3.30 -5.64 -17.35
N TRP A 57 4.01 -6.54 -18.06
CA TRP A 57 3.68 -7.97 -18.11
C TRP A 57 3.54 -8.59 -16.72
N GLU A 58 4.57 -8.46 -15.89
CA GLU A 58 4.62 -9.09 -14.56
C GLU A 58 3.52 -8.52 -13.66
N PHE A 59 3.25 -7.23 -13.82
CA PHE A 59 2.20 -6.52 -13.11
C PHE A 59 0.80 -6.98 -13.52
N ASP A 60 0.51 -6.98 -14.82
CA ASP A 60 -0.78 -7.41 -15.38
C ASP A 60 -1.05 -8.88 -15.04
N GLN A 61 -0.01 -9.72 -15.06
CA GLN A 61 -0.10 -11.13 -14.68
C GLN A 61 -0.39 -11.30 -13.18
N ALA A 62 0.38 -10.64 -12.29
CA ALA A 62 0.22 -10.78 -10.85
C ALA A 62 -1.12 -10.19 -10.37
N THR A 63 -1.49 -9.01 -10.86
CA THR A 63 -2.77 -8.38 -10.51
C THR A 63 -3.95 -9.10 -11.13
N GLY A 64 -3.85 -9.56 -12.38
CA GLY A 64 -4.88 -10.35 -13.02
C GLY A 64 -5.14 -11.70 -12.32
N ALA A 65 -4.09 -12.37 -11.87
CA ALA A 65 -4.21 -13.59 -11.06
C ALA A 65 -4.85 -13.30 -9.69
N TRP A 66 -4.44 -12.23 -9.02
CA TRP A 66 -5.06 -11.85 -7.75
C TRP A 66 -6.53 -11.45 -7.93
N LEU A 67 -6.86 -10.74 -9.01
CA LEU A 67 -8.26 -10.44 -9.35
C LEU A 67 -9.08 -11.69 -9.63
N SER A 68 -8.53 -12.69 -10.33
CA SER A 68 -9.31 -13.85 -10.78
C SER A 68 -9.81 -14.66 -9.58
N GLU A 69 -8.98 -14.79 -8.54
CA GLU A 69 -9.24 -15.58 -7.33
C GLU A 69 -9.78 -14.75 -6.14
N GLY A 70 -9.47 -13.45 -6.09
CA GLY A 70 -9.79 -12.59 -4.94
C GLY A 70 -11.19 -12.00 -4.93
N GLU A 71 -11.57 -11.47 -3.77
CA GLU A 71 -12.78 -10.68 -3.57
C GLU A 71 -12.59 -9.19 -3.95
N PRO A 72 -13.68 -8.47 -4.29
CA PRO A 72 -13.63 -7.02 -4.41
C PRO A 72 -13.06 -6.39 -3.14
N LEU A 73 -12.08 -5.50 -3.31
CA LEU A 73 -11.35 -4.84 -2.22
C LEU A 73 -10.47 -5.77 -1.39
N ASP A 74 -10.21 -7.02 -1.80
CA ASP A 74 -9.18 -7.86 -1.17
C ASP A 74 -7.89 -7.09 -1.00
N ALA A 75 -7.27 -7.23 0.16
CA ALA A 75 -6.17 -6.35 0.51
C ALA A 75 -5.10 -7.08 1.30
N ILE A 76 -3.86 -6.72 1.03
CA ILE A 76 -2.68 -7.11 1.79
C ILE A 76 -1.98 -5.85 2.29
N GLY A 77 -1.61 -5.84 3.55
CA GLY A 77 -0.78 -4.80 4.11
C GLY A 77 0.70 -5.11 3.95
N LEU A 78 1.52 -4.08 3.89
CA LEU A 78 2.98 -4.19 3.98
C LEU A 78 3.46 -3.21 5.05
N ILE A 79 4.40 -3.64 5.90
CA ILE A 79 5.15 -2.77 6.78
C ILE A 79 6.60 -2.77 6.33
N LEU A 80 7.06 -1.61 5.89
CA LEU A 80 8.46 -1.40 5.54
C LEU A 80 9.18 -0.77 6.73
N HIS A 81 10.17 -1.48 7.27
CA HIS A 81 11.05 -0.95 8.30
C HIS A 81 12.28 -0.31 7.66
N MET A 82 12.51 0.96 7.99
CA MET A 82 13.62 1.77 7.51
C MET A 82 14.30 2.50 8.66
N PRO A 83 15.61 2.78 8.57
CA PRO A 83 16.25 3.73 9.47
C PRO A 83 15.56 5.09 9.38
N GLY A 84 15.39 5.76 10.53
CA GLY A 84 14.88 7.12 10.59
C GLY A 84 15.91 8.14 10.09
N LEU A 85 15.47 9.39 9.96
CA LEU A 85 16.36 10.51 9.56
C LEU A 85 17.36 10.90 10.65
N ARG A 86 17.19 10.37 11.87
CA ARG A 86 18.08 10.59 13.01
C ARG A 86 18.59 9.25 13.54
N PRO A 87 19.79 9.19 14.14
CA PRO A 87 20.39 7.94 14.59
C PRO A 87 19.56 7.16 15.63
N ASN A 88 18.81 7.88 16.47
CA ASN A 88 17.96 7.31 17.52
C ASN A 88 16.50 7.10 17.07
N LYS A 89 16.25 7.11 15.76
CA LYS A 89 14.90 6.99 15.22
C LYS A 89 14.81 5.86 14.20
N GLU A 90 13.72 5.13 14.27
CA GLU A 90 13.28 4.18 13.28
C GLU A 90 12.03 4.70 12.58
N ARG A 91 11.86 4.34 11.31
CA ARG A 91 10.70 4.70 10.51
C ARG A 91 10.05 3.45 9.95
N TYR A 92 8.75 3.35 10.17
CA TYR A 92 7.92 2.28 9.65
C TYR A 92 6.90 2.89 8.70
N VAL A 93 6.70 2.26 7.55
CA VAL A 93 5.73 2.71 6.57
C VAL A 93 4.74 1.59 6.31
N VAL A 94 3.48 1.85 6.66
CA VAL A 94 2.39 0.90 6.46
C VAL A 94 1.68 1.24 5.15
N TYR A 95 1.63 0.27 4.26
CA TYR A 95 0.86 0.29 3.02
C TYR A 95 -0.30 -0.69 3.13
N ALA A 96 -1.40 -0.38 2.46
CA ALA A 96 -2.47 -1.33 2.18
C ALA A 96 -2.62 -1.40 0.66
N ILE A 97 -2.30 -2.55 0.07
CA ILE A 97 -2.45 -2.83 -1.34
C ILE A 97 -3.75 -3.59 -1.51
N MET A 98 -4.59 -3.17 -2.45
CA MET A 98 -5.85 -3.82 -2.76
C MET A 98 -5.80 -4.47 -4.14
N ALA A 99 -6.45 -5.63 -4.30
CA ALA A 99 -6.68 -6.32 -5.57
C ALA A 99 -7.37 -5.40 -6.57
N TYR A 100 -8.32 -4.60 -6.07
CA TYR A 100 -8.84 -3.44 -6.79
C TYR A 100 -7.95 -2.22 -6.52
N SER A 101 -6.94 -2.03 -7.36
CA SER A 101 -6.16 -0.80 -7.43
C SER A 101 -6.30 -0.22 -8.85
N LYS A 102 -6.37 1.11 -8.95
CA LYS A 102 -6.43 1.86 -10.22
C LYS A 102 -5.32 1.46 -11.20
N GLY A 103 -4.28 0.73 -10.79
CA GLY A 103 -3.26 0.16 -11.68
C GLY A 103 -3.78 -0.71 -12.84
N LEU A 104 -4.99 -1.27 -12.73
CA LEU A 104 -5.66 -2.02 -13.82
C LEU A 104 -6.38 -1.11 -14.82
N THR A 105 -6.72 0.11 -14.40
CA THR A 105 -7.14 1.16 -15.32
C THR A 105 -5.87 1.72 -15.94
N LYS A 106 -5.83 1.97 -17.25
CA LYS A 106 -4.64 2.44 -18.00
C LYS A 106 -4.01 3.76 -17.50
N GLN A 107 -4.47 4.29 -16.37
CA GLN A 107 -3.91 5.38 -15.59
C GLN A 107 -2.87 4.80 -14.63
N PHE A 108 -1.64 4.70 -15.12
CA PHE A 108 -0.46 4.19 -14.40
C PHE A 108 0.02 5.16 -13.31
N ASP A 109 -0.90 5.74 -12.55
CA ASP A 109 -0.57 6.79 -11.59
C ASP A 109 -0.76 6.34 -10.12
N HIS A 110 -1.47 5.23 -9.85
CA HIS A 110 -2.01 4.99 -8.50
C HIS A 110 -2.06 3.51 -8.04
N LEU A 111 -0.96 2.77 -8.16
CA LEU A 111 -0.76 1.53 -7.39
C LEU A 111 -0.49 1.91 -5.94
N GLY A 112 -1.40 1.59 -5.01
CA GLY A 112 -1.22 2.01 -3.62
C GLY A 112 -0.87 3.49 -3.57
N ASP A 113 -1.78 4.29 -4.14
CA ASP A 113 -1.64 5.75 -4.22
C ASP A 113 -1.10 6.27 -2.89
N LYS A 114 -0.22 7.28 -2.93
CA LYS A 114 0.88 7.58 -1.97
C LYS A 114 0.50 7.68 -0.47
N GLU A 115 -0.77 7.48 -0.19
CA GLU A 115 -1.42 7.02 1.02
C GLU A 115 -0.71 5.86 1.71
N ARG A 116 -0.12 6.21 2.82
CA ARG A 116 0.61 5.33 3.71
C ARG A 116 0.50 5.91 5.10
N ILE A 117 0.66 5.05 6.08
CA ILE A 117 0.83 5.51 7.45
C ILE A 117 2.33 5.50 7.71
N ILE A 118 2.88 6.67 8.02
CA ILE A 118 4.27 6.84 8.41
C ILE A 118 4.30 6.82 9.92
N ILE A 119 5.05 5.90 10.51
CA ILE A 119 5.25 5.80 11.94
C ILE A 119 6.74 6.06 12.21
N GLU A 120 7.02 6.95 13.14
CA GLU A 120 8.37 7.22 13.63
C GLU A 120 8.46 6.79 15.09
N HIS A 121 9.46 5.97 15.39
CA HIS A 121 9.73 5.46 16.73
C HIS A 121 11.08 5.99 17.20
N ASP A 122 11.09 6.75 18.30
CA ASP A 122 12.32 7.18 18.96
C ASP A 122 12.74 6.09 19.96
N ILE A 123 13.84 5.41 19.66
CA ILE A 123 14.26 4.20 20.39
C ILE A 123 14.82 4.51 21.79
N GLU A 124 15.19 5.77 22.05
CA GLU A 124 15.72 6.18 23.35
C GLU A 124 14.60 6.57 24.32
N SER A 125 13.63 7.34 23.83
CA SER A 125 12.51 7.82 24.64
C SER A 125 11.29 6.89 24.62
N GLY A 126 11.23 5.96 23.66
CA GLY A 126 10.07 5.10 23.42
C GLY A 126 8.89 5.82 22.79
N HIS A 127 9.04 7.07 22.36
CA HIS A 127 7.96 7.84 21.74
C HIS A 127 7.62 7.31 20.35
N ILE A 128 6.32 7.09 20.10
CA ILE A 128 5.81 6.60 18.81
C ILE A 128 4.83 7.60 18.24
N GLN A 129 5.15 8.16 17.08
CA GLN A 129 4.30 9.12 16.37
C GLN A 129 3.89 8.60 15.00
N CYS A 130 2.65 8.88 14.62
CA CYS A 130 2.04 8.35 13.41
C CYS A 130 1.42 9.49 12.58
N TRP A 131 1.67 9.49 11.28
CA TRP A 131 1.06 10.38 10.30
C TRP A 131 0.40 9.56 9.22
N SER A 132 -0.86 9.84 8.96
CA SER A 132 -1.54 9.31 7.79
C SER A 132 -1.26 10.24 6.60
N THR A 133 -1.34 9.69 5.38
CA THR A 133 -1.34 10.52 4.18
C THR A 133 -2.67 10.43 3.43
N THR A 134 -3.01 11.52 2.76
CA THR A 134 -4.22 11.71 1.95
C THR A 134 -3.84 12.31 0.61
N GLY A 135 -4.60 12.05 -0.46
CA GLY A 135 -4.54 12.68 -1.77
C GLY A 135 -3.13 12.93 -2.30
N HIS A 136 -2.60 12.02 -3.13
CA HIS A 136 -1.26 12.14 -3.72
C HIS A 136 -0.15 12.25 -2.66
N GLY A 137 -0.37 11.70 -1.46
CA GLY A 137 0.63 11.59 -0.41
C GLY A 137 0.84 12.83 0.44
N ALA A 138 -0.11 13.77 0.46
CA ALA A 138 -0.09 14.87 1.42
C ALA A 138 -0.20 14.32 2.85
N MET A 139 0.72 14.73 3.73
CA MET A 139 0.74 14.29 5.12
C MET A 139 -0.29 15.04 5.95
N ASP A 140 -0.93 14.34 6.89
CA ASP A 140 -1.72 15.00 7.94
C ASP A 140 -0.84 16.00 8.71
N MET A 141 -1.38 17.18 9.00
CA MET A 141 -0.64 18.23 9.74
C MET A 141 -0.30 17.82 11.17
N PHE A 142 -1.13 16.98 11.79
CA PHE A 142 -1.00 16.59 13.19
C PHE A 142 -0.72 15.09 13.29
N SER A 143 0.34 14.75 14.02
CA SER A 143 0.62 13.36 14.35
C SER A 143 -0.40 12.80 15.34
N THR A 144 -0.63 11.51 15.24
CA THR A 144 -1.29 10.71 16.27
C THR A 144 -0.21 10.10 17.16
N ASP A 145 -0.36 10.26 18.47
CA ASP A 145 0.54 9.64 19.45
C ASP A 145 0.11 8.19 19.70
N LEU A 146 1.04 7.26 19.47
CA LEU A 146 0.86 5.83 19.69
C LEU A 146 1.73 5.30 20.84
N THR A 147 2.41 6.18 21.58
CA THR A 147 3.37 5.81 22.63
C THR A 147 2.74 4.89 23.69
N SER A 148 1.47 5.07 24.01
CA SER A 148 0.75 4.24 25.00
C SER A 148 0.61 2.77 24.62
N PHE A 149 0.78 2.40 23.34
CA PHE A 149 0.74 1.02 22.88
C PHE A 149 2.08 0.27 23.09
N GLY A 150 3.16 1.01 23.36
CA GLY A 150 4.50 0.48 23.62
C GLY A 150 5.24 -0.04 22.39
N THR A 151 4.57 -0.77 21.49
CA THR A 151 5.14 -1.24 20.23
C THR A 151 4.21 -0.97 19.05
N ILE A 152 4.77 -1.02 17.84
CA ILE A 152 4.02 -0.80 16.60
C ILE A 152 3.04 -1.94 16.35
N GLU A 153 3.43 -3.18 16.65
CA GLU A 153 2.57 -4.36 16.51
C GLU A 153 1.35 -4.27 17.43
N ASN A 154 1.55 -3.80 18.66
CA ASN A 154 0.47 -3.56 19.61
C ASN A 154 -0.44 -2.42 19.13
N ALA A 155 0.14 -1.35 18.58
CA ALA A 155 -0.64 -0.25 18.02
C ALA A 155 -1.48 -0.72 16.84
N LEU A 156 -0.91 -1.44 15.88
CA LEU A 156 -1.60 -1.90 14.67
C LEU A 156 -2.67 -2.95 14.96
N SER A 157 -2.44 -3.86 15.91
CA SER A 157 -3.46 -4.83 16.34
C SER A 157 -4.62 -4.16 17.08
N SER A 158 -4.33 -3.12 17.87
CA SER A 158 -5.33 -2.39 18.64
C SER A 158 -6.12 -1.35 17.83
N CYS A 159 -5.55 -0.87 16.73
CA CYS A 159 -6.15 0.12 15.85
C CYS A 159 -6.87 -0.51 14.66
N VAL A 160 -7.53 0.32 13.86
CA VAL A 160 -8.19 -0.06 12.62
C VAL A 160 -7.63 0.77 11.48
N LEU A 161 -7.12 0.11 10.45
CA LEU A 161 -6.78 0.77 9.19
C LEU A 161 -8.08 1.17 8.50
N ASN A 162 -8.19 2.42 8.08
CA ASN A 162 -9.32 2.89 7.31
C ASN A 162 -8.82 3.35 5.94
N ALA A 163 -9.24 2.63 4.90
CA ALA A 163 -9.00 2.99 3.52
C ALA A 163 -10.29 3.59 2.94
N GLN A 164 -10.26 4.87 2.55
CA GLN A 164 -11.41 5.53 1.96
C GLN A 164 -11.27 5.55 0.43
N PRO A 165 -12.17 4.85 -0.31
CA PRO A 165 -12.19 4.93 -1.76
C PRO A 165 -12.54 6.35 -2.23
N GLY A 166 -11.88 6.84 -3.28
CA GLY A 166 -12.19 8.14 -3.90
C GLY A 166 -11.41 9.33 -3.30
N ASP A 167 -11.31 9.43 -1.98
CA ASP A 167 -10.55 10.49 -1.28
C ASP A 167 -9.06 10.20 -1.17
N HIS A 168 -8.64 9.00 -1.58
CA HIS A 168 -7.24 8.59 -1.57
C HIS A 168 -6.65 8.81 -0.18
N ALA A 169 -7.13 8.07 0.82
CA ALA A 169 -6.59 8.17 2.18
C ALA A 169 -6.42 6.78 2.82
N LEU A 170 -5.29 6.58 3.49
CA LEU A 170 -5.06 5.45 4.40
C LEU A 170 -4.77 5.99 5.79
N ARG A 171 -5.67 5.73 6.74
CA ARG A 171 -5.59 6.27 8.10
C ARG A 171 -5.55 5.17 9.16
N LEU A 172 -4.93 5.49 10.28
CA LEU A 172 -5.00 4.65 11.48
C LEU A 172 -6.05 5.21 12.45
N GLU A 173 -7.20 4.55 12.55
CA GLU A 173 -8.21 4.86 13.56
C GLU A 173 -7.79 4.24 14.90
N VAL A 174 -7.44 5.09 15.86
CA VAL A 174 -7.10 4.68 17.23
C VAL A 174 -8.39 4.56 18.05
N PRO A 175 -8.54 3.54 18.92
CA PRO A 175 -9.66 3.46 19.84
C PRO A 175 -9.81 4.76 20.65
N THR A 176 -11.04 5.20 20.90
CA THR A 176 -11.45 6.51 21.45
C THR A 176 -10.89 6.89 22.84
N SER A 177 -9.91 6.17 23.37
CA SER A 177 -9.26 6.42 24.66
C SER A 177 -8.01 7.30 24.61
N SER A 178 -7.59 7.83 23.46
CA SER A 178 -6.32 8.60 23.33
C SER A 178 -6.51 10.08 23.00
N GLY A 179 -6.95 10.88 23.98
CA GLY A 179 -6.71 12.33 24.02
C GLY A 179 -7.65 13.25 23.21
N PHE A 180 -7.65 14.53 23.59
CA PHE A 180 -8.58 15.56 23.08
C PHE A 180 -8.36 15.90 21.59
N LEU A 181 -7.12 15.91 21.11
CA LEU A 181 -6.79 16.19 19.70
C LEU A 181 -7.28 15.09 18.77
N ASN A 182 -7.19 13.83 19.21
CA ASN A 182 -7.66 12.67 18.44
C ASN A 182 -9.20 12.66 18.34
N MET A 183 -9.88 13.08 19.40
CA MET A 183 -11.33 13.25 19.37
C MET A 183 -11.77 14.33 18.36
N LEU A 184 -11.03 15.44 18.24
CA LEU A 184 -11.32 16.50 17.26
C LEU A 184 -11.09 16.04 15.81
N SER A 185 -9.97 15.36 15.54
CA SER A 185 -9.67 14.83 14.20
C SER A 185 -10.69 13.78 13.78
N MET A 186 -11.05 12.85 14.67
CA MET A 186 -12.11 11.86 14.41
C MET A 186 -13.47 12.51 14.16
N ARG A 187 -13.81 13.58 14.90
CA ARG A 187 -15.11 14.26 14.76
C ARG A 187 -15.22 15.05 13.46
N LEU A 188 -14.16 15.76 13.05
CA LEU A 188 -14.11 16.42 11.75
C LEU A 188 -14.23 15.41 10.59
N TRP A 189 -13.66 14.23 10.78
CA TRP A 189 -13.69 13.17 9.78
C TRP A 189 -15.02 12.41 9.72
N GLY A 190 -15.67 12.19 10.87
CA GLY A 190 -17.04 11.68 10.92
C GLY A 190 -18.04 12.60 10.19
N ILE A 191 -17.76 13.90 10.13
CA ILE A 191 -18.53 14.87 9.35
C ILE A 191 -18.20 14.75 7.85
N ALA A 192 -16.92 14.57 7.50
CA ALA A 192 -16.47 14.45 6.11
C ALA A 192 -16.90 13.14 5.40
N SER A 193 -17.01 12.03 6.14
CA SER A 193 -17.29 10.69 5.58
C SER A 193 -18.76 10.42 5.20
N GLY A 194 -19.70 11.33 5.49
CA GLY A 194 -21.02 11.37 4.85
C GLY A 194 -22.06 10.25 5.17
N THR A 195 -21.70 9.00 5.49
CA THR A 195 -22.66 7.94 5.91
C THR A 195 -22.00 6.76 6.65
N GLN A 196 -22.76 6.02 7.48
CA GLN A 196 -22.29 5.26 8.66
C GLN A 196 -22.19 3.71 8.53
N ALA A 197 -22.20 3.14 7.31
CA ALA A 197 -22.16 1.68 7.13
C ALA A 197 -20.78 1.20 6.67
N PHE A 198 -20.05 0.55 7.58
CA PHE A 198 -18.72 0.02 7.33
C PHE A 198 -18.69 -1.49 7.57
N LEU A 199 -17.88 -2.18 6.77
CA LEU A 199 -17.43 -3.54 7.04
C LEU A 199 -16.02 -3.48 7.58
N THR A 200 -15.74 -4.29 8.60
CA THR A 200 -14.39 -4.53 9.09
C THR A 200 -13.97 -5.93 8.67
N LYS A 201 -12.81 -6.03 8.03
CA LYS A 201 -12.19 -7.29 7.67
C LYS A 201 -10.79 -7.37 8.25
N GLU A 202 -10.31 -8.58 8.50
CA GLU A 202 -8.91 -8.78 8.81
C GLU A 202 -8.12 -8.95 7.51
N ILE A 203 -6.98 -8.27 7.43
CA ILE A 203 -6.04 -8.40 6.33
C ILE A 203 -4.70 -8.87 6.88
N ASP A 204 -4.00 -9.67 6.09
CA ASP A 204 -2.63 -10.02 6.38
C ASP A 204 -1.73 -8.83 6.09
N ILE A 205 -0.80 -8.57 7.00
CA ILE A 205 0.24 -7.56 6.87
C ILE A 205 1.59 -8.26 6.90
N LEU A 206 2.31 -8.13 5.79
CA LEU A 206 3.66 -8.64 5.64
C LEU A 206 4.67 -7.66 6.23
N THR A 207 5.52 -8.17 7.10
CA THR A 207 6.68 -7.47 7.66
C THR A 207 7.88 -7.56 6.72
N GLY A 208 8.97 -6.87 7.04
CA GLY A 208 10.25 -7.03 6.32
C GLY A 208 10.72 -8.48 6.28
N ASP A 209 10.60 -9.19 7.41
CA ASP A 209 10.98 -10.60 7.50
C ASP A 209 10.11 -11.50 6.61
N ASP A 210 8.80 -11.23 6.55
CA ASP A 210 7.89 -11.96 5.66
C ASP A 210 8.30 -11.76 4.19
N ILE A 211 8.64 -10.53 3.80
CA ILE A 211 9.08 -10.22 2.44
C ILE A 211 10.40 -10.94 2.11
N GLU A 212 11.38 -10.94 3.02
CA GLU A 212 12.68 -11.55 2.75
C GLU A 212 12.69 -13.07 2.76
N ASN A 213 11.85 -13.68 3.60
CA ASN A 213 11.87 -15.12 3.86
C ASN A 213 10.73 -15.87 3.17
N LEU A 214 9.53 -15.29 3.05
CA LEU A 214 8.40 -15.93 2.36
C LEU A 214 8.41 -15.63 0.86
N LEU A 215 8.76 -14.40 0.47
CA LEU A 215 8.79 -13.99 -0.94
C LEU A 215 10.17 -14.10 -1.59
N ASP A 216 11.19 -14.48 -0.80
CA ASP A 216 12.62 -14.54 -1.19
C ASP A 216 13.15 -13.23 -1.81
N PHE A 217 12.56 -12.10 -1.44
CA PHE A 217 12.99 -10.79 -1.93
C PHE A 217 13.88 -10.11 -0.89
N LYS A 218 15.18 -9.94 -1.17
CA LYS A 218 16.16 -9.33 -0.24
C LYS A 218 15.98 -7.80 -0.11
N TYR A 219 14.86 -7.40 0.48
CA TYR A 219 14.39 -6.03 0.61
C TYR A 219 15.41 -5.10 1.28
N HIS A 220 15.96 -5.48 2.43
CA HIS A 220 16.92 -4.65 3.16
C HIS A 220 18.21 -4.44 2.38
N ARG A 221 18.65 -5.45 1.63
CA ARG A 221 19.80 -5.32 0.73
C ARG A 221 19.54 -4.31 -0.38
N TYR A 222 18.36 -4.39 -1.01
CA TYR A 222 17.95 -3.44 -2.04
C TYR A 222 17.83 -2.01 -1.48
N ALA A 223 17.13 -1.83 -0.36
CA ALA A 223 16.95 -0.53 0.29
C ALA A 223 18.30 0.10 0.68
N LYS A 224 19.23 -0.70 1.24
CA LYS A 224 20.59 -0.24 1.55
C LYS A 224 21.32 0.24 0.29
N ALA A 225 21.24 -0.50 -0.81
CA ALA A 225 21.88 -0.11 -2.07
C ALA A 225 21.31 1.22 -2.62
N VAL A 226 19.98 1.41 -2.55
CA VAL A 226 19.33 2.66 -2.96
C VAL A 226 19.76 3.83 -2.08
N ILE A 227 19.81 3.65 -0.76
CA ILE A 227 20.26 4.69 0.18
C ILE A 227 21.72 5.08 -0.09
N GLU A 228 22.60 4.12 -0.32
CA GLU A 228 24.00 4.39 -0.64
C GLU A 228 24.14 5.11 -1.99
N LEU A 229 23.36 4.72 -3.01
CA LEU A 229 23.32 5.42 -4.28
C LEU A 229 22.83 6.87 -4.14
N ASP A 230 21.78 7.13 -3.35
CA ASP A 230 21.30 8.50 -3.07
C ASP A 230 22.35 9.32 -2.32
N LYS A 231 23.04 8.74 -1.32
CA LYS A 231 24.15 9.42 -0.63
C LYS A 231 25.26 9.80 -1.60
N ILE A 232 25.68 8.86 -2.46
CA ILE A 232 26.71 9.09 -3.48
C ILE A 232 26.23 10.19 -4.44
N TRP A 233 25.00 10.10 -4.92
CA TRP A 233 24.40 11.09 -5.82
C TRP A 233 24.40 12.48 -5.19
N ARG A 234 23.92 12.63 -3.95
CA ARG A 234 23.93 13.92 -3.22
C ARG A 234 25.34 14.46 -3.02
N HIS A 235 26.32 13.60 -2.78
CA HIS A 235 27.72 14.01 -2.68
C HIS A 235 28.25 14.53 -4.02
N LEU A 236 27.88 13.88 -5.13
CA LEU A 236 28.25 14.28 -6.49
C LEU A 236 27.52 15.56 -6.95
N THR A 237 26.26 15.76 -6.56
CA THR A 237 25.47 16.95 -6.92
C THR A 237 25.65 18.14 -5.99
N GLY A 238 26.11 17.91 -4.75
CA GLY A 238 26.40 18.94 -3.76
C GLY A 238 27.82 19.52 -3.86
N GLY A 239 28.60 19.09 -4.86
CA GLY A 239 29.92 19.61 -5.20
C GLY A 239 29.87 20.65 -6.32
N THR A 240 29.23 21.80 -6.07
CA THR A 240 29.43 23.08 -6.78
C THR A 240 29.38 24.21 -5.77
#